data_AF-A0A6A5R758-F1
#
_entry.id   AF-A0A6A5R758-F1
#
_cell.length_a   1.000
_cell.length_b   1.000
_cell.length_c   1.000
_cell.angle_alpha   90.00
_cell.angle_beta   90.00
_cell.angle_gamma   90.00
#
_symmetry.space_group_name_H-M   'P 1'
#
loop_
_entity.id
_entity.type
_entity.pdbx_description
1 polymer ?
#
loop_
_entity_poly.entity_id
_entity_poly.type
_entity_poly.pdbx_seq_one_letter_code
_entity_poly.pdbx_strand_id
1 'polypeptide(L)'
;MDVSQLLLGQMLTFITDYGWSWNDALKHSERKRMFNVSELKRLAAAAVNRSVEDVARFEKLGEGGFNRTFLITMHDGFQLVGRIPYPVTEPKHLVVASEVATMDFLRMNGIPVPKVYKYSTTPENAAGTEYIFMELVRGTNLGDIWFDLSEKARITVVTKLVELESQLFALPLPASGSLYYTKDLDVETNKIDVPTTDPSCHSRFCVGPDTRLSLWHGKRLRLHVDRGPFTDSAAVLAAGAKKEIAYLTKFGRPLHPFQRLRRELYNYQKQSPSEHLHSLDKYLQAAPYIIPKGDASLTRPTLRHPDLQPNNVFVSDNLSITGLIDWQHCASLPLSLQCGIPNSLQNYGDSISESLTPPELPHNFDELSGKEQFEQVVLLRRRQLHYFYVAATAKLNPMHYDALTHDFSTLRRRLFDHASSPWEGDNVTLKADLIELEQKWSNITASSSSTSDDASPPCPISFSEDEVKRCLHMNAAQIEADEQLQACRDAIGIGPEGWVPLDQYDEVKQRESKLKADALEAAESDHERLMLYEHWIFDDFDEDEYS
;
A
#
# COMPACT_ATOMS: atom_id res chain seq x y z
N MET A 1 -16.42 25.84 -9.71
CA MET A 1 -17.32 25.39 -10.80
C MET A 1 -18.20 24.29 -10.26
N ASP A 2 -19.41 24.20 -10.79
CA ASP A 2 -20.62 23.61 -10.23
C ASP A 2 -20.43 22.20 -9.62
N VAL A 3 -20.51 22.07 -8.29
CA VAL A 3 -20.54 20.77 -7.62
C VAL A 3 -21.99 20.32 -7.65
N SER A 4 -22.29 19.29 -8.43
CA SER A 4 -23.62 18.67 -8.52
C SER A 4 -24.01 18.04 -7.17
N GLN A 5 -24.57 18.86 -6.29
CA GLN A 5 -25.11 18.47 -4.99
C GLN A 5 -26.56 18.00 -5.17
N LEU A 6 -26.83 16.75 -4.84
CA LEU A 6 -28.21 16.28 -4.68
C LEU A 6 -28.61 16.45 -3.21
N LEU A 7 -29.45 17.46 -2.95
CA LEU A 7 -30.08 17.72 -1.66
C LEU A 7 -31.37 16.90 -1.53
N LEU A 8 -31.40 15.99 -0.55
CA LEU A 8 -32.62 15.35 -0.06
C LEU A 8 -32.67 15.56 1.46
N GLY A 9 -33.23 16.69 1.89
CA GLY A 9 -33.20 17.11 3.30
C GLY A 9 -31.80 17.54 3.78
N GLN A 10 -31.56 17.58 5.09
CA GLN A 10 -30.25 17.90 5.70
C GLN A 10 -29.14 16.87 5.37
N MET A 11 -29.43 15.87 4.52
CA MET A 11 -28.50 14.86 4.07
C MET A 11 -27.95 15.26 2.70
N LEU A 12 -26.62 15.29 2.59
CA LEU A 12 -25.92 15.53 1.32
C LEU A 12 -25.29 14.25 0.82
N THR A 13 -25.41 14.05 -0.50
CA THR A 13 -24.61 13.07 -1.25
C THR A 13 -23.61 13.84 -2.08
N PHE A 14 -22.32 13.59 -1.89
CA PHE A 14 -21.28 14.14 -2.76
C PHE A 14 -20.92 13.10 -3.84
N ILE A 15 -20.99 13.54 -5.09
CA ILE A 15 -20.47 12.83 -6.26
C ILE A 15 -18.94 12.99 -6.26
N THR A 16 -18.20 11.96 -6.68
CA THR A 16 -16.73 12.03 -6.77
C THR A 16 -16.31 12.92 -7.93
N ASP A 17 -15.13 13.56 -7.84
CA ASP A 17 -14.61 14.44 -8.92
C ASP A 17 -13.85 13.65 -10.00
N TYR A 18 -13.97 12.32 -9.95
CA TYR A 18 -13.29 11.35 -10.80
C TYR A 18 -14.30 10.34 -11.34
N GLY A 19 -14.03 9.87 -12.55
CA GLY A 19 -14.60 8.63 -13.09
C GLY A 19 -13.53 7.53 -13.15
N TRP A 20 -13.94 6.32 -13.50
CA TRP A 20 -13.06 5.17 -13.69
C TRP A 20 -13.15 4.60 -15.10
N SER A 21 -12.00 4.18 -15.62
CA SER A 21 -11.94 3.52 -16.93
C SER A 21 -12.67 2.17 -16.95
N TRP A 22 -12.89 1.53 -15.80
CA TRP A 22 -13.71 0.32 -15.66
C TRP A 22 -14.46 0.36 -14.34
N ASN A 23 -15.58 -0.37 -14.27
CA ASN A 23 -16.45 -0.49 -13.11
C ASN A 23 -16.90 0.87 -12.53
N ASP A 24 -17.02 1.90 -13.37
CA ASP A 24 -17.29 3.29 -12.96
C ASP A 24 -18.49 3.41 -12.01
N ALA A 25 -19.63 2.82 -12.40
CA ALA A 25 -20.85 2.83 -11.59
C ALA A 25 -20.66 2.14 -10.22
N LEU A 26 -19.90 1.03 -10.19
CA LEU A 26 -19.57 0.31 -8.95
C LEU A 26 -18.65 1.17 -8.07
N LYS A 27 -17.58 1.75 -8.63
CA LYS A 27 -16.63 2.59 -7.89
C LYS A 27 -17.28 3.84 -7.31
N HIS A 28 -18.20 4.46 -8.03
CA HIS A 28 -19.05 5.54 -7.52
C HIS A 28 -19.95 5.06 -6.37
N SER A 29 -20.59 3.90 -6.51
CA SER A 29 -21.45 3.31 -5.47
C SER A 29 -20.70 3.04 -4.16
N GLU A 30 -19.51 2.42 -4.25
CA GLU A 30 -18.64 2.11 -3.10
C GLU A 30 -18.19 3.34 -2.32
N ARG A 31 -18.08 4.49 -3.01
CA ARG A 31 -17.62 5.77 -2.45
C ARG A 31 -18.78 6.69 -2.08
N LYS A 32 -20.02 6.29 -2.39
CA LYS A 32 -21.23 7.04 -2.05
C LYS A 32 -21.51 6.90 -0.56
N ARG A 33 -21.41 8.01 0.16
CA ARG A 33 -21.72 8.11 1.58
C ARG A 33 -22.75 9.20 1.82
N MET A 34 -23.80 8.86 2.56
CA MET A 34 -24.77 9.83 3.07
C MET A 34 -24.43 10.15 4.52
N PHE A 35 -24.41 11.44 4.88
CA PHE A 35 -24.18 11.90 6.24
C PHE A 35 -24.83 13.27 6.46
N ASN A 36 -25.04 13.65 7.72
CA ASN A 36 -25.63 14.95 8.08
C ASN A 36 -24.52 16.02 8.14
N VAL A 37 -24.51 16.90 7.14
CA VAL A 37 -23.47 17.95 7.02
C VAL A 37 -23.61 19.02 8.10
N SER A 38 -24.84 19.37 8.49
CA SER A 38 -25.08 20.37 9.54
C SER A 38 -24.54 19.88 10.88
N GLU A 39 -24.82 18.62 11.23
CA GLU A 39 -24.28 18.01 12.44
C GLU A 39 -22.77 17.79 12.36
N LEU A 40 -22.22 17.44 11.20
CA LEU A 40 -20.77 17.33 11.02
C LEU A 40 -20.08 18.69 11.26
N LYS A 41 -20.61 19.79 10.72
CA LYS A 41 -20.12 21.15 10.99
C LYS A 41 -20.17 21.50 12.47
N ARG A 42 -21.28 21.18 13.15
CA ARG A 42 -21.42 21.40 14.59
C ARG A 42 -20.40 20.60 15.39
N LEU A 43 -20.19 19.32 15.04
CA LEU A 43 -19.19 18.46 15.69
C LEU A 43 -17.76 18.96 15.44
N ALA A 44 -17.46 19.45 14.24
CA ALA A 44 -16.17 20.02 13.87
C ALA A 44 -15.86 21.31 14.66
N ALA A 45 -16.82 22.22 14.77
CA ALA A 45 -16.67 23.43 15.58
C ALA A 45 -16.48 23.10 17.06
N ALA A 46 -17.29 22.20 17.60
CA ALA A 46 -17.17 21.75 18.98
C ALA A 46 -15.82 21.07 19.27
N ALA A 47 -15.22 20.37 18.30
CA ALA A 47 -13.91 19.74 18.45
C ALA A 47 -12.78 20.74 18.73
N VAL A 48 -12.98 22.01 18.39
CA VAL A 48 -12.01 23.10 18.58
C VAL A 48 -12.56 24.22 19.46
N ASN A 49 -13.53 23.90 20.32
CA ASN A 49 -14.17 24.81 21.28
C ASN A 49 -14.79 26.06 20.64
N ARG A 50 -15.40 25.89 19.46
CA ARG A 50 -16.14 26.94 18.74
C ARG A 50 -17.61 26.55 18.56
N SER A 51 -18.44 27.53 18.22
CA SER A 51 -19.85 27.30 17.88
C SER A 51 -20.03 27.01 16.39
N VAL A 52 -21.16 26.41 16.01
CA VAL A 52 -21.45 26.13 14.60
C VAL A 52 -21.62 27.41 13.78
N GLU A 53 -22.08 28.50 14.41
CA GLU A 53 -22.18 29.83 13.82
C GLU A 53 -20.81 30.43 13.47
N ASP A 54 -19.72 29.91 14.05
CA ASP A 54 -18.36 30.34 13.72
C ASP A 54 -17.84 29.72 12.41
N VAL A 55 -18.54 28.73 11.84
CA VAL A 55 -18.15 28.05 10.60
C VAL A 55 -18.47 28.94 9.39
N ALA A 56 -17.43 29.59 8.85
CA ALA A 56 -17.54 30.47 7.70
C ALA A 56 -17.66 29.69 6.38
N ARG A 57 -16.88 28.62 6.21
CA ARG A 57 -16.84 27.82 4.97
C ARG A 57 -16.66 26.33 5.27
N PHE A 58 -17.25 25.52 4.41
CA PHE A 58 -17.11 24.07 4.39
C PHE A 58 -16.98 23.63 2.94
N GLU A 59 -15.78 23.21 2.57
CA GLU A 59 -15.37 23.00 1.19
C GLU A 59 -14.78 21.59 1.06
N LYS A 60 -15.02 20.92 -0.08
CA LYS A 60 -14.33 19.67 -0.38
C LYS A 60 -12.84 19.99 -0.59
N LEU A 61 -11.96 19.30 0.13
CA LEU A 61 -10.52 19.50 0.03
C LEU A 61 -9.89 18.50 -0.94
N GLY A 62 -10.37 17.25 -0.92
CA GLY A 62 -9.90 16.22 -1.84
C GLY A 62 -10.57 14.87 -1.59
N GLU A 63 -10.25 13.92 -2.46
CA GLU A 63 -10.67 12.52 -2.37
C GLU A 63 -9.43 11.64 -2.54
N GLY A 64 -9.23 10.72 -1.59
CA GLY A 64 -8.21 9.66 -1.71
C GLY A 64 -8.86 8.33 -2.09
N GLY A 65 -8.09 7.24 -2.05
CA GLY A 65 -8.62 5.89 -2.31
C GLY A 65 -9.66 5.43 -1.28
N PHE A 66 -9.54 5.89 -0.04
CA PHE A 66 -10.31 5.39 1.10
C PHE A 66 -11.11 6.45 1.86
N ASN A 67 -10.86 7.73 1.60
CA ASN A 67 -11.44 8.81 2.40
C ASN A 67 -11.84 10.00 1.52
N ARG A 68 -12.88 10.69 1.96
CA ARG A 68 -13.22 12.04 1.51
C ARG A 68 -12.78 13.05 2.55
N THR A 69 -12.19 14.15 2.11
CA THR A 69 -11.68 15.19 3.01
C THR A 69 -12.34 16.55 2.74
N PHE A 70 -12.61 17.27 3.82
CA PHE A 70 -13.25 18.58 3.80
C PHE A 70 -12.39 19.59 4.54
N LEU A 71 -12.22 20.77 3.95
CA LEU A 71 -11.66 21.93 4.59
C LEU A 71 -12.77 22.72 5.28
N ILE A 72 -12.62 22.92 6.58
CA ILE A 72 -13.56 23.67 7.41
C ILE A 72 -12.83 24.93 7.86
N THR A 73 -13.36 26.10 7.48
CA THR A 73 -12.75 27.40 7.83
C THR A 73 -13.70 28.18 8.74
N MET A 74 -13.15 28.64 9.86
CA MET A 74 -13.84 29.46 10.86
C MET A 74 -13.77 30.95 10.51
N HIS A 75 -14.66 31.76 11.08
CA HIS A 75 -14.67 33.22 10.90
C HIS A 75 -13.40 33.92 11.44
N ASP A 76 -12.76 33.34 12.45
CA ASP A 76 -11.48 33.82 12.98
C ASP A 76 -10.25 33.41 12.13
N GLY A 77 -10.48 32.75 11.00
CA GLY A 77 -9.44 32.27 10.09
C GLY A 77 -8.84 30.91 10.46
N PHE A 78 -9.26 30.30 11.58
CA PHE A 78 -8.80 28.96 11.92
C PHE A 78 -9.33 27.92 10.92
N GLN A 79 -8.49 26.95 10.57
CA GLN A 79 -8.81 25.92 9.60
C GLN A 79 -8.52 24.53 10.16
N LEU A 80 -9.41 23.59 9.87
CA LEU A 80 -9.25 22.18 10.17
C LEU A 80 -9.73 21.30 9.01
N VAL A 81 -9.25 20.07 8.99
CA VAL A 81 -9.65 19.04 8.02
C VAL A 81 -10.61 18.07 8.69
N GLY A 82 -11.74 17.79 8.04
CA GLY A 82 -12.61 16.66 8.36
C GLY A 82 -12.41 15.53 7.34
N ARG A 83 -11.94 14.37 7.79
CA ARG A 83 -11.86 13.14 6.99
C ARG A 83 -13.06 12.25 7.29
N ILE A 84 -13.66 11.67 6.25
CA ILE A 84 -14.72 10.67 6.35
C ILE A 84 -14.31 9.45 5.53
N PRO A 85 -14.20 8.26 6.12
CA PRO A 85 -13.88 7.03 5.39
C PRO A 85 -15.02 6.62 4.47
N TYR A 86 -14.68 6.02 3.34
CA TYR A 86 -15.67 5.45 2.42
C TYR A 86 -16.29 4.16 2.98
N PRO A 87 -17.51 3.80 2.54
CA PRO A 87 -18.11 2.51 2.87
C PRO A 87 -17.22 1.30 2.64
N VAL A 88 -16.35 1.33 1.62
CA VAL A 88 -15.43 0.23 1.26
C VAL A 88 -14.25 0.05 2.22
N THR A 89 -13.91 1.06 3.02
CA THR A 89 -12.86 0.95 4.03
C THR A 89 -13.34 0.02 5.13
N GLU A 90 -12.74 -1.17 5.25
CA GLU A 90 -13.13 -2.14 6.27
C GLU A 90 -11.90 -2.78 6.92
N PRO A 91 -11.95 -3.12 8.22
CA PRO A 91 -13.02 -2.83 9.19
C PRO A 91 -12.97 -1.38 9.70
N LYS A 92 -14.03 -0.59 9.45
CA LYS A 92 -14.05 0.88 9.70
C LYS A 92 -13.58 1.28 11.09
N HIS A 93 -14.18 0.66 12.10
CA HIS A 93 -13.91 0.98 13.51
C HIS A 93 -12.43 0.85 13.84
N LEU A 94 -11.82 -0.29 13.46
CA LEU A 94 -10.40 -0.53 13.74
C LEU A 94 -9.50 0.37 12.92
N VAL A 95 -9.80 0.58 11.63
CA VAL A 95 -8.98 1.42 10.75
C VAL A 95 -8.94 2.86 11.25
N VAL A 96 -10.08 3.44 11.61
CA VAL A 96 -10.16 4.82 12.15
C VAL A 96 -9.49 4.91 13.52
N ALA A 97 -9.78 3.97 14.42
CA ALA A 97 -9.15 3.93 15.75
C ALA A 97 -7.62 3.83 15.64
N SER A 98 -7.14 2.98 14.74
CA SER A 98 -5.72 2.75 14.54
C SER A 98 -5.00 3.96 13.95
N GLU A 99 -5.59 4.57 12.92
CA GLU A 99 -5.03 5.75 12.27
C GLU A 99 -4.84 6.90 13.25
N VAL A 100 -5.87 7.18 14.06
CA VAL A 100 -5.83 8.23 15.07
C VAL A 100 -4.78 7.95 16.14
N ALA A 101 -4.77 6.74 16.71
CA ALA A 101 -3.81 6.39 17.76
C ALA A 101 -2.36 6.42 17.24
N THR A 102 -2.15 5.99 15.99
CA THR A 102 -0.84 6.06 15.32
C THR A 102 -0.38 7.51 15.20
N MET A 103 -1.21 8.42 14.65
CA MET A 103 -0.83 9.83 14.52
C MET A 103 -0.50 10.48 15.88
N ASP A 104 -1.31 10.22 16.90
CA ASP A 104 -1.06 10.78 18.24
C ASP A 104 0.23 10.23 18.86
N PHE A 105 0.49 8.92 18.73
CA PHE A 105 1.73 8.29 19.19
C PHE A 105 2.96 8.87 18.47
N LEU A 106 2.88 9.03 17.14
CA LEU A 106 3.94 9.59 16.33
C LEU A 106 4.24 11.05 16.69
N ARG A 107 3.20 11.85 16.87
CA ARG A 107 3.34 13.25 17.27
C ARG A 107 4.00 13.41 18.64
N MET A 108 3.65 12.54 19.59
CA MET A 108 4.30 12.49 20.91
C MET A 108 5.80 12.17 20.83
N ASN A 109 6.22 11.47 19.78
CA ASN A 109 7.62 11.12 19.53
C ASN A 109 8.30 12.06 18.51
N GLY A 110 7.72 13.24 18.24
CA GLY A 110 8.35 14.30 17.44
C GLY A 110 8.22 14.13 15.93
N ILE A 111 7.48 13.13 15.45
CA ILE A 111 7.21 12.99 14.01
C ILE A 111 6.16 14.03 13.58
N PRO A 112 6.39 14.78 12.49
CA PRO A 112 5.46 15.79 12.03
C PRO A 112 4.25 15.12 11.37
N VAL A 113 3.18 14.94 12.13
CA VAL A 113 1.89 14.43 11.65
C VAL A 113 0.75 15.34 12.14
N PRO A 114 -0.41 15.38 11.44
CA PRO A 114 -1.54 16.21 11.84
C PRO A 114 -1.97 15.97 13.29
N LYS A 115 -2.23 17.04 14.06
CA LYS A 115 -2.87 16.90 15.37
C LYS A 115 -4.32 16.49 15.20
N VAL A 116 -4.75 15.41 15.87
CA VAL A 116 -6.17 15.06 15.94
C VAL A 116 -6.88 15.92 16.98
N TYR A 117 -8.01 16.52 16.59
CA TYR A 117 -8.86 17.30 17.50
C TYR A 117 -9.98 16.44 18.09
N LYS A 118 -10.65 15.64 17.25
CA LYS A 118 -11.74 14.75 17.65
C LYS A 118 -11.99 13.72 16.55
N TYR A 119 -12.47 12.55 16.91
CA TYR A 119 -12.82 11.51 15.97
C TYR A 119 -14.03 10.72 16.47
N SER A 120 -14.64 9.95 15.58
CA SER A 120 -15.64 8.93 15.91
C SER A 120 -15.37 7.73 15.03
N THR A 121 -15.24 6.56 15.65
CA THR A 121 -14.92 5.29 15.00
C THR A 121 -16.17 4.54 14.55
N THR A 122 -17.36 5.04 14.89
CA THR A 122 -18.64 4.39 14.60
C THR A 122 -19.65 5.42 14.07
N PRO A 123 -20.67 5.00 13.31
CA PRO A 123 -21.67 5.90 12.76
C PRO A 123 -22.72 6.34 13.79
N GLU A 124 -22.72 5.80 15.01
CA GLU A 124 -23.63 6.14 16.12
C GLU A 124 -23.29 7.51 16.74
N ASN A 125 -23.29 8.55 15.91
CA ASN A 125 -23.11 9.94 16.29
C ASN A 125 -24.05 10.82 15.44
N ALA A 126 -24.14 12.12 15.77
CA ALA A 126 -25.10 13.01 15.12
C ALA A 126 -24.87 13.21 13.61
N ALA A 127 -23.65 13.00 13.10
CA ALA A 127 -23.36 13.06 11.67
C ALA A 127 -23.79 11.79 10.91
N GLY A 128 -24.04 10.68 11.62
CA GLY A 128 -24.38 9.39 11.01
C GLY A 128 -23.21 8.72 10.27
N THR A 129 -21.98 9.08 10.59
CA THR A 129 -20.78 8.53 9.95
C THR A 129 -19.55 8.64 10.84
N GLU A 130 -18.59 7.74 10.67
CA GLU A 130 -17.24 7.86 11.22
C GLU A 130 -16.56 9.12 10.67
N TYR A 131 -15.68 9.73 11.45
CA TYR A 131 -14.91 10.89 11.02
C TYR A 131 -13.63 11.07 11.82
N ILE A 132 -12.69 11.82 11.26
CA ILE A 132 -11.52 12.37 11.95
C ILE A 132 -11.46 13.87 11.68
N PHE A 133 -11.51 14.70 12.72
CA PHE A 133 -11.21 16.12 12.67
C PHE A 133 -9.78 16.36 13.12
N MET A 134 -8.97 16.97 12.26
CA MET A 134 -7.53 17.11 12.48
C MET A 134 -6.99 18.42 11.91
N GLU A 135 -5.76 18.73 12.27
CA GLU A 135 -4.98 19.86 11.80
C GLU A 135 -4.85 19.87 10.27
N LEU A 136 -5.00 21.05 9.66
CA LEU A 136 -4.59 21.27 8.28
C LEU A 136 -3.08 21.43 8.22
N VAL A 137 -2.39 20.47 7.60
CA VAL A 137 -0.94 20.54 7.37
C VAL A 137 -0.62 21.74 6.49
N ARG A 138 0.34 22.54 6.92
CA ARG A 138 0.82 23.71 6.18
C ARG A 138 2.08 23.35 5.39
N GLY A 139 2.20 23.90 4.19
CA GLY A 139 3.32 23.66 3.29
C GLY A 139 2.84 23.31 1.89
N THR A 140 3.79 23.05 1.00
CA THR A 140 3.57 22.58 -0.36
C THR A 140 3.52 21.06 -0.36
N ASN A 141 2.55 20.47 -1.06
CA ASN A 141 2.52 19.03 -1.27
C ASN A 141 3.72 18.63 -2.14
N LEU A 142 4.51 17.65 -1.71
CA LEU A 142 5.72 17.25 -2.44
C LEU A 142 5.38 16.65 -3.81
N GLY A 143 4.21 16.04 -3.96
CA GLY A 143 3.68 15.55 -5.24
C GLY A 143 3.60 16.64 -6.32
N ASP A 144 3.12 17.82 -5.95
CA ASP A 144 2.90 18.95 -6.87
C ASP A 144 4.20 19.48 -7.48
N ILE A 145 5.33 19.30 -6.77
CA ILE A 145 6.64 19.80 -7.20
C ILE A 145 7.63 18.66 -7.51
N TRP A 146 7.21 17.40 -7.40
CA TRP A 146 8.11 16.23 -7.35
C TRP A 146 9.01 16.14 -8.59
N PHE A 147 8.42 16.31 -9.77
CA PHE A 147 9.13 16.20 -11.04
C PHE A 147 9.96 17.44 -11.38
N ASP A 148 9.67 18.58 -10.75
CA ASP A 148 10.35 19.87 -10.97
C ASP A 148 11.55 20.08 -10.02
N LEU A 149 11.75 19.19 -9.05
CA LEU A 149 12.86 19.29 -8.10
C LEU A 149 14.22 19.15 -8.80
N SER A 150 15.07 20.16 -8.62
CA SER A 150 16.50 20.04 -8.93
C SER A 150 17.15 18.86 -8.20
N GLU A 151 18.29 18.38 -8.69
CA GLU A 151 19.06 17.31 -8.03
C GLU A 151 19.37 17.63 -6.56
N LYS A 152 19.85 18.84 -6.27
CA LYS A 152 20.14 19.28 -4.89
C LYS A 152 18.90 19.26 -4.01
N ALA A 153 17.75 19.65 -4.55
CA ALA A 153 16.47 19.60 -3.85
C ALA A 153 16.04 18.15 -3.58
N ARG A 154 16.18 17.25 -4.56
CA ARG A 154 15.93 15.80 -4.39
C ARG A 154 16.80 15.20 -3.30
N ILE A 155 18.10 15.47 -3.29
CA ILE A 155 19.02 15.03 -2.23
C ILE A 155 18.54 15.53 -0.86
N THR A 156 18.15 16.80 -0.76
CA THR A 156 17.68 17.41 0.48
C THR A 156 16.42 16.70 1.01
N VAL A 157 15.40 16.54 0.15
CA VAL A 157 14.14 15.88 0.52
C VAL A 157 14.36 14.42 0.91
N VAL A 158 15.11 13.66 0.10
CA VAL A 158 15.43 12.25 0.38
C VAL A 158 16.18 12.11 1.71
N THR A 159 17.15 12.99 1.97
CA THR A 159 17.87 13.00 3.25
C THR A 159 16.90 13.23 4.42
N LYS A 160 15.98 14.19 4.31
CA LYS A 160 14.97 14.48 5.34
C LYS A 160 13.99 13.34 5.55
N LEU A 161 13.60 12.63 4.48
CA LEU A 161 12.77 11.43 4.59
C LEU A 161 13.48 10.32 5.36
N VAL A 162 14.75 10.06 5.06
CA VAL A 162 15.54 9.04 5.77
C VAL A 162 15.76 9.43 7.25
N GLU A 163 15.98 10.71 7.55
CA GLU A 163 16.05 11.18 8.95
C GLU A 163 14.76 10.87 9.72
N LEU A 164 13.58 11.05 9.09
CA LEU A 164 12.30 10.69 9.69
C LEU A 164 12.08 9.18 9.80
N GLU A 165 12.44 8.39 8.78
CA GLU A 165 12.37 6.93 8.87
C GLU A 165 13.29 6.39 9.97
N SER A 166 14.47 6.99 10.17
CA SER A 166 15.38 6.66 11.28
C SER A 166 14.71 6.87 12.64
N GLN A 167 14.00 7.99 12.82
CA GLN A 167 13.23 8.26 14.04
C GLN A 167 12.07 7.27 14.22
N LEU A 168 11.32 6.97 13.14
CA LEU A 168 10.22 5.99 13.16
C LEU A 168 10.72 4.59 13.56
N PHE A 169 11.84 4.16 12.99
CA PHE A 169 12.39 2.82 13.23
C PHE A 169 12.96 2.65 14.64
N ALA A 170 13.32 3.76 15.30
CA ALA A 170 13.80 3.76 16.67
C ALA A 170 12.67 3.65 17.72
N LEU A 171 11.40 3.80 17.33
CA LEU A 171 10.27 3.74 18.28
C LEU A 171 10.10 2.33 18.86
N PRO A 172 10.11 2.17 20.19
CA PRO A 172 9.95 0.86 20.81
C PRO A 172 8.50 0.41 20.76
N LEU A 173 8.25 -0.77 20.19
CA LEU A 173 6.93 -1.40 20.14
C LEU A 173 7.01 -2.83 20.70
N PRO A 174 6.02 -3.26 21.51
CA PRO A 174 6.07 -4.54 22.19
C PRO A 174 5.67 -5.73 21.31
N ALA A 175 4.99 -5.47 20.19
CA ALA A 175 4.45 -6.50 19.29
C ALA A 175 4.24 -5.95 17.88
N SER A 176 4.05 -6.87 16.93
CA SER A 176 3.60 -6.59 15.57
C SER A 176 2.06 -6.54 15.52
N GLY A 177 1.51 -5.59 14.78
CA GLY A 177 0.09 -5.29 14.71
C GLY A 177 -0.16 -3.79 14.55
N SER A 178 -1.40 -3.35 14.66
CA SER A 178 -1.72 -1.91 14.58
C SER A 178 -1.79 -1.25 15.95
N LEU A 179 -1.49 0.04 16.02
CA LEU A 179 -1.53 0.83 17.26
C LEU A 179 -2.94 1.34 17.52
N TYR A 180 -3.43 1.26 18.75
CA TYR A 180 -4.75 1.74 19.16
C TYR A 180 -4.68 2.49 20.48
N TYR A 181 -5.71 3.28 20.78
CA TYR A 181 -5.99 3.57 22.17
C TYR A 181 -6.67 2.38 22.83
N THR A 182 -6.30 2.06 24.05
CA THR A 182 -6.86 0.93 24.81
C THR A 182 -8.39 1.01 24.95
N LYS A 183 -8.95 2.23 25.00
CA LYS A 183 -10.39 2.49 25.10
C LYS A 183 -11.19 2.16 23.82
N ASP A 184 -10.52 2.13 22.66
CA ASP A 184 -11.18 1.95 21.36
C ASP A 184 -11.25 0.46 20.98
N LEU A 185 -10.61 -0.42 21.76
CA LEU A 185 -10.71 -1.87 21.59
C LEU A 185 -11.60 -2.48 22.68
N ASP A 186 -12.39 -3.47 22.29
CA ASP A 186 -13.19 -4.25 23.24
C ASP A 186 -12.29 -4.90 24.31
N VAL A 187 -12.87 -5.16 25.48
CA VAL A 187 -12.16 -5.78 26.61
C VAL A 187 -11.60 -7.15 26.21
N GLU A 188 -12.37 -7.92 25.45
CA GLU A 188 -12.04 -9.27 24.98
C GLU A 188 -11.01 -9.29 23.84
N THR A 189 -10.79 -8.15 23.16
CA THR A 189 -9.80 -8.06 22.09
C THR A 189 -8.40 -8.23 22.66
N ASN A 190 -7.66 -9.19 22.09
CA ASN A 190 -6.25 -9.40 22.40
C ASN A 190 -5.46 -8.12 22.08
N LYS A 191 -4.69 -7.63 23.05
CA LYS A 191 -3.94 -6.38 22.96
C LYS A 191 -2.75 -6.41 23.91
N ILE A 192 -1.70 -5.69 23.53
CA ILE A 192 -0.47 -5.58 24.32
C ILE A 192 -0.17 -4.10 24.55
N ASP A 193 -0.11 -3.69 25.82
CA ASP A 193 0.13 -2.29 26.17
C ASP A 193 1.50 -1.81 25.68
N VAL A 194 1.52 -0.61 25.09
CA VAL A 194 2.76 0.06 24.67
C VAL A 194 3.33 0.80 25.88
N PRO A 195 4.58 0.50 26.31
CA PRO A 195 5.20 1.21 27.41
C PRO A 195 5.41 2.69 27.05
N THR A 196 4.84 3.61 27.82
CA THR A 196 5.08 5.05 27.67
C THR A 196 5.98 5.55 28.79
N THR A 197 6.92 6.44 28.48
CA THR A 197 7.80 7.07 29.49
C THR A 197 7.10 8.15 30.30
N ASP A 198 5.99 8.70 29.79
CA ASP A 198 5.15 9.67 30.48
C ASP A 198 4.13 8.97 31.40
N PRO A 199 4.20 9.18 32.74
CA PRO A 199 3.27 8.58 33.69
C PRO A 199 1.81 9.01 33.48
N SER A 200 1.57 10.17 32.87
CA SER A 200 0.23 10.65 32.54
C SER A 200 -0.39 9.98 31.31
N CYS A 201 0.43 9.28 30.52
CA CYS A 201 0.02 8.51 29.34
C CYS A 201 0.19 7.00 29.51
N HIS A 202 0.53 6.51 30.71
CA HIS A 202 0.60 5.07 30.98
C HIS A 202 -0.72 4.39 30.57
N SER A 203 -0.59 3.24 29.88
CA SER A 203 -1.72 2.43 29.39
C SER A 203 -2.63 3.12 28.36
N ARG A 204 -2.19 4.26 27.77
CA ARG A 204 -2.96 4.98 26.75
C ARG A 204 -2.99 4.24 25.41
N PHE A 205 -1.87 3.64 25.02
CA PHE A 205 -1.70 2.96 23.74
C PHE A 205 -1.50 1.46 23.92
N CYS A 206 -2.02 0.69 22.98
CA CYS A 206 -1.77 -0.74 22.88
C CYS A 206 -1.56 -1.14 21.41
N VAL A 207 -0.87 -2.25 21.18
CA VAL A 207 -0.84 -2.94 19.88
C VAL A 207 -1.98 -3.95 19.87
N GLY A 208 -2.82 -3.89 18.85
CA GLY A 208 -3.98 -4.74 18.65
C GLY A 208 -3.94 -5.47 17.31
N PRO A 209 -5.12 -5.90 16.80
CA PRO A 209 -5.23 -6.55 15.50
C PRO A 209 -4.65 -5.69 14.37
N ASP A 210 -3.91 -6.32 13.45
CA ASP A 210 -3.33 -5.70 12.26
C ASP A 210 -4.44 -5.21 11.31
N THR A 211 -4.37 -3.94 10.86
CA THR A 211 -5.37 -3.31 9.97
C THR A 211 -4.99 -3.31 8.50
N ARG A 212 -3.86 -3.92 8.09
CA ARG A 212 -3.44 -3.99 6.69
C ARG A 212 -4.56 -4.57 5.82
N LEU A 213 -4.85 -3.89 4.71
CA LEU A 213 -6.00 -4.18 3.84
C LEU A 213 -6.05 -5.65 3.38
N SER A 214 -4.89 -6.25 3.10
CA SER A 214 -4.77 -7.65 2.67
C SER A 214 -5.33 -8.67 3.67
N LEU A 215 -5.49 -8.31 4.96
CA LEU A 215 -6.07 -9.18 5.98
C LEU A 215 -7.60 -9.12 6.08
N TRP A 216 -8.22 -8.10 5.46
CA TRP A 216 -9.61 -7.75 5.69
C TRP A 216 -10.44 -7.68 4.41
N HIS A 217 -9.81 -7.47 3.25
CA HIS A 217 -10.49 -7.25 1.98
C HIS A 217 -11.59 -8.28 1.65
N GLY A 218 -12.79 -7.79 1.29
CA GLY A 218 -13.91 -8.59 0.82
C GLY A 218 -14.45 -9.60 1.84
N LYS A 219 -14.67 -10.85 1.44
CA LYS A 219 -15.24 -11.90 2.32
C LYS A 219 -14.28 -12.31 3.45
N ARG A 220 -13.01 -11.87 3.41
CA ARG A 220 -12.02 -12.07 4.50
C ARG A 220 -12.46 -11.40 5.80
N LEU A 221 -13.26 -10.33 5.71
CA LEU A 221 -13.89 -9.67 6.86
C LEU A 221 -14.72 -10.63 7.72
N ARG A 222 -15.27 -11.70 7.11
CA ARG A 222 -16.14 -12.68 7.77
C ARG A 222 -15.39 -13.90 8.31
N LEU A 223 -14.06 -13.87 8.27
CA LEU A 223 -13.22 -14.96 8.76
C LEU A 223 -12.82 -14.74 10.24
N HIS A 224 -13.02 -15.78 11.04
CA HIS A 224 -12.52 -15.87 12.41
C HIS A 224 -11.08 -16.42 12.38
N VAL A 225 -10.14 -15.54 12.06
CA VAL A 225 -8.70 -15.83 12.06
C VAL A 225 -7.99 -14.89 13.00
N ASP A 226 -6.89 -15.36 13.58
CA ASP A 226 -6.01 -14.53 14.41
C ASP A 226 -5.36 -13.45 13.55
N ARG A 227 -5.48 -12.19 13.98
CA ARG A 227 -4.94 -11.00 13.31
C ARG A 227 -3.98 -10.24 14.22
N GLY A 228 -3.54 -10.87 15.31
CA GLY A 228 -2.60 -10.30 16.26
C GLY A 228 -3.30 -9.61 17.44
N PRO A 229 -2.52 -8.92 18.28
CA PRO A 229 -1.10 -8.61 18.12
C PRO A 229 -0.19 -9.84 18.22
N PHE A 230 0.99 -9.80 17.59
CA PHE A 230 1.95 -10.90 17.55
C PHE A 230 3.29 -10.49 18.18
N THR A 231 3.73 -11.20 19.21
CA THR A 231 5.07 -11.05 19.80
C THR A 231 6.13 -11.92 19.11
N ASP A 232 5.69 -12.94 18.38
CA ASP A 232 6.54 -13.91 17.70
C ASP A 232 6.54 -13.69 16.19
N SER A 233 7.74 -13.64 15.60
CA SER A 233 7.91 -13.43 14.15
C SER A 233 7.36 -14.57 13.31
N ALA A 234 7.34 -15.81 13.82
CA ALA A 234 6.76 -16.94 13.08
C ALA A 234 5.24 -16.80 12.96
N ALA A 235 4.57 -16.34 14.03
CA ALA A 235 3.15 -16.00 13.99
C ALA A 235 2.84 -14.89 12.97
N VAL A 236 3.67 -13.83 12.91
CA VAL A 236 3.53 -12.75 11.92
C VAL A 236 3.58 -13.29 10.49
N LEU A 237 4.63 -14.06 10.17
CA LEU A 237 4.80 -14.65 8.83
C LEU A 237 3.63 -15.58 8.46
N ALA A 238 3.15 -16.37 9.41
CA ALA A 238 2.09 -17.33 9.16
C ALA A 238 0.70 -16.70 9.01
N ALA A 239 0.45 -15.50 9.56
CA ALA A 239 -0.90 -14.93 9.66
C ALA A 239 -1.58 -14.73 8.30
N GLY A 240 -0.86 -14.15 7.32
CA GLY A 240 -1.37 -13.92 5.97
C GLY A 240 -1.75 -15.22 5.26
N ALA A 241 -0.86 -16.21 5.27
CA ALA A 241 -1.08 -17.51 4.65
C ALA A 241 -2.23 -18.29 5.31
N LYS A 242 -2.28 -18.33 6.66
CA LYS A 242 -3.38 -18.98 7.38
C LYS A 242 -4.73 -18.36 7.06
N LYS A 243 -4.76 -17.02 6.91
CA LYS A 243 -5.96 -16.31 6.48
C LYS A 243 -6.36 -16.70 5.04
N GLU A 244 -5.43 -16.75 4.09
CA GLU A 244 -5.77 -17.17 2.72
C GLU A 244 -6.21 -18.63 2.64
N ILE A 245 -5.57 -19.53 3.38
CA ILE A 245 -6.01 -20.94 3.47
C ILE A 245 -7.45 -21.00 4.01
N ALA A 246 -7.77 -20.24 5.07
CA ALA A 246 -9.12 -20.18 5.61
C ALA A 246 -10.13 -19.60 4.61
N TYR A 247 -9.75 -18.57 3.86
CA TYR A 247 -10.57 -18.00 2.78
C TYR A 247 -10.86 -19.05 1.70
N LEU A 248 -9.82 -19.70 1.16
CA LEU A 248 -9.93 -20.67 0.07
C LEU A 248 -10.67 -21.93 0.48
N THR A 249 -10.52 -22.36 1.73
CA THR A 249 -11.28 -23.51 2.27
C THR A 249 -12.78 -23.21 2.32
N LYS A 250 -13.17 -21.97 2.62
CA LYS A 250 -14.58 -21.58 2.82
C LYS A 250 -15.25 -21.06 1.55
N PHE A 251 -14.52 -20.32 0.73
CA PHE A 251 -15.04 -19.56 -0.41
C PHE A 251 -14.28 -19.82 -1.72
N GLY A 252 -13.21 -20.62 -1.69
CA GLY A 252 -12.35 -20.87 -2.83
C GLY A 252 -13.11 -21.46 -4.01
N ARG A 253 -12.85 -20.92 -5.19
CA ARG A 253 -13.46 -21.35 -6.45
C ARG A 253 -12.51 -21.09 -7.61
N PRO A 254 -12.71 -21.77 -8.75
CA PRO A 254 -11.93 -21.47 -9.94
C PRO A 254 -12.18 -20.05 -10.45
N LEU A 255 -11.12 -19.29 -10.75
CA LEU A 255 -11.18 -17.92 -11.23
C LEU A 255 -10.30 -17.74 -12.48
N HIS A 256 -10.67 -16.84 -13.38
CA HIS A 256 -9.69 -16.34 -14.36
C HIS A 256 -8.67 -15.46 -13.62
N PRO A 257 -7.42 -15.37 -14.09
CA PRO A 257 -6.52 -14.32 -13.66
C PRO A 257 -7.21 -12.96 -13.66
N PHE A 258 -7.09 -12.25 -12.53
CA PHE A 258 -7.66 -10.91 -12.35
C PHE A 258 -7.11 -9.94 -13.40
N GLN A 259 -5.78 -9.94 -13.58
CA GLN A 259 -5.15 -9.22 -14.68
C GLN A 259 -5.49 -9.90 -16.02
N ARG A 260 -6.30 -9.22 -16.84
CA ARG A 260 -6.89 -9.82 -18.04
C ARG A 260 -5.87 -10.25 -19.09
N LEU A 261 -4.76 -9.52 -19.26
CA LEU A 261 -3.67 -9.93 -20.18
C LEU A 261 -3.03 -11.26 -19.78
N ARG A 262 -3.06 -11.62 -18.50
CA ARG A 262 -2.53 -12.91 -18.06
C ARG A 262 -3.42 -14.09 -18.44
N ARG A 263 -4.67 -13.86 -18.86
CA ARG A 263 -5.63 -14.94 -19.18
C ARG A 263 -5.19 -15.78 -20.39
N GLU A 264 -4.51 -15.17 -21.36
CA GLU A 264 -3.97 -15.87 -22.52
C GLU A 264 -2.97 -16.96 -22.11
N LEU A 265 -2.13 -16.68 -21.11
CA LEU A 265 -1.15 -17.63 -20.56
C LEU A 265 -1.78 -18.93 -20.06
N TYR A 266 -3.09 -18.90 -19.77
CA TYR A 266 -3.89 -20.01 -19.28
C TYR A 266 -4.91 -20.49 -20.31
N ASN A 267 -4.76 -20.13 -21.59
CA ASN A 267 -5.73 -20.40 -22.65
C ASN A 267 -7.15 -19.97 -22.26
N TYR A 268 -7.25 -18.85 -21.55
CA TYR A 268 -8.50 -18.29 -21.06
C TYR A 268 -9.30 -19.24 -20.15
N GLN A 269 -8.64 -20.20 -19.50
CA GLN A 269 -9.30 -21.10 -18.56
C GLN A 269 -9.28 -20.56 -17.13
N LYS A 270 -10.30 -20.91 -16.34
CA LYS A 270 -10.32 -20.64 -14.90
C LYS A 270 -9.32 -21.54 -14.18
N GLN A 271 -8.53 -20.97 -13.28
CA GLN A 271 -7.53 -21.66 -12.50
C GLN A 271 -8.12 -22.17 -11.19
N SER A 272 -7.77 -23.39 -10.79
CA SER A 272 -8.20 -23.97 -9.52
C SER A 272 -7.39 -23.40 -8.35
N PRO A 273 -8.00 -23.09 -7.20
CA PRO A 273 -7.28 -22.65 -6.01
C PRO A 273 -6.40 -23.75 -5.37
N SER A 274 -6.54 -25.02 -5.79
CA SER A 274 -5.79 -26.14 -5.21
C SER A 274 -4.27 -25.97 -5.27
N GLU A 275 -3.74 -25.49 -6.40
CA GLU A 275 -2.30 -25.25 -6.56
C GLU A 275 -1.82 -24.12 -5.63
N HIS A 276 -2.66 -23.12 -5.41
CA HIS A 276 -2.33 -22.01 -4.53
C HIS A 276 -2.36 -22.43 -3.05
N LEU A 277 -3.33 -23.25 -2.64
CA LEU A 277 -3.32 -23.90 -1.32
C LEU A 277 -2.03 -24.69 -1.10
N HIS A 278 -1.58 -25.46 -2.10
CA HIS A 278 -0.34 -26.22 -2.00
C HIS A 278 0.90 -25.32 -1.86
N SER A 279 0.94 -24.19 -2.57
CA SER A 279 2.00 -23.17 -2.39
C SER A 279 1.96 -22.55 -1.00
N LEU A 280 0.76 -22.24 -0.46
CA LEU A 280 0.62 -21.69 0.90
C LEU A 280 1.06 -22.69 1.97
N ASP A 281 0.76 -23.98 1.81
CA ASP A 281 1.25 -25.04 2.70
C ASP A 281 2.77 -25.19 2.65
N LYS A 282 3.38 -25.08 1.46
CA LYS A 282 4.84 -25.05 1.30
C LYS A 282 5.45 -23.80 1.95
N TYR A 283 4.83 -22.63 1.76
CA TYR A 283 5.24 -21.40 2.44
C TYR A 283 5.22 -21.56 3.95
N LEU A 284 4.16 -22.12 4.54
CA LEU A 284 4.05 -22.34 5.98
C LEU A 284 5.12 -23.29 6.53
N GLN A 285 5.54 -24.29 5.76
CA GLN A 285 6.65 -25.17 6.12
C GLN A 285 8.00 -24.44 6.12
N ALA A 286 8.19 -23.50 5.20
CA ALA A 286 9.42 -22.72 5.07
C ALA A 286 9.47 -21.47 5.98
N ALA A 287 8.32 -20.94 6.40
CA ALA A 287 8.18 -19.69 7.15
C ALA A 287 9.06 -19.61 8.43
N PRO A 288 9.23 -20.66 9.24
CA PRO A 288 10.11 -20.61 10.41
C PRO A 288 11.59 -20.40 10.06
N TYR A 289 12.01 -20.80 8.86
CA TYR A 289 13.41 -20.76 8.43
C TYR A 289 13.79 -19.45 7.73
N ILE A 290 12.81 -18.69 7.24
CA ILE A 290 13.05 -17.36 6.66
C ILE A 290 13.20 -16.27 7.72
N ILE A 291 12.91 -16.55 8.99
CA ILE A 291 13.14 -15.61 10.09
C ILE A 291 14.66 -15.38 10.25
N PRO A 292 15.15 -14.13 10.20
CA PRO A 292 16.57 -13.86 10.44
C PRO A 292 17.03 -14.39 11.80
N LYS A 293 18.19 -15.04 11.82
CA LYS A 293 18.85 -15.51 13.05
C LYS A 293 20.05 -14.63 13.38
N GLY A 294 20.47 -14.65 14.65
CA GLY A 294 21.71 -14.00 15.10
C GLY A 294 21.58 -12.53 15.51
N ASP A 295 20.63 -11.77 14.94
CA ASP A 295 20.36 -10.38 15.32
C ASP A 295 18.89 -10.15 15.72
N ALA A 296 18.67 -9.85 17.00
CA ALA A 296 17.35 -9.53 17.55
C ALA A 296 16.78 -8.22 16.99
N SER A 297 17.62 -7.31 16.46
CA SER A 297 17.16 -6.05 15.86
C SER A 297 16.28 -6.30 14.63
N LEU A 298 16.57 -7.36 13.86
CA LEU A 298 15.84 -7.71 12.63
C LEU A 298 14.44 -8.24 12.88
N THR A 299 14.21 -8.84 14.05
CA THR A 299 12.90 -9.38 14.44
C THR A 299 12.08 -8.42 15.30
N ARG A 300 12.66 -7.29 15.69
CA ARG A 300 11.98 -6.27 16.48
C ARG A 300 10.81 -5.66 15.70
N PRO A 301 9.63 -5.48 16.32
CA PRO A 301 8.53 -4.73 15.73
C PRO A 301 8.95 -3.28 15.42
N THR A 302 8.77 -2.89 14.18
CA THR A 302 9.16 -1.60 13.63
C THR A 302 7.96 -0.98 12.95
N LEU A 303 7.73 0.32 13.16
CA LEU A 303 6.71 1.08 12.46
C LEU A 303 7.29 1.68 11.18
N ARG A 304 6.51 1.65 10.10
CA ARG A 304 6.82 2.34 8.86
C ARG A 304 5.57 2.98 8.29
N HIS A 305 5.75 4.08 7.58
CA HIS A 305 4.65 4.70 6.85
C HIS A 305 4.10 3.71 5.79
N PRO A 306 2.79 3.41 5.79
CA PRO A 306 2.22 2.37 4.93
C PRO A 306 2.26 2.73 3.44
N ASP A 307 2.21 4.03 3.12
CA ASP A 307 2.20 4.53 1.74
C ASP A 307 3.07 5.80 1.58
N LEU A 308 4.40 5.64 1.70
CA LEU A 308 5.34 6.78 1.62
C LEU A 308 5.56 7.21 0.16
N GLN A 309 4.59 7.97 -0.36
CA GLN A 309 4.66 8.61 -1.67
C GLN A 309 4.67 10.13 -1.57
N PRO A 310 5.16 10.86 -2.60
CA PRO A 310 5.24 12.32 -2.59
C PRO A 310 3.93 13.03 -2.22
N ASN A 311 2.79 12.50 -2.66
CA ASN A 311 1.47 13.07 -2.39
C ASN A 311 1.10 13.09 -0.89
N ASN A 312 1.77 12.27 -0.07
CA ASN A 312 1.54 12.15 1.37
C ASN A 312 2.55 12.95 2.21
N VAL A 313 3.44 13.71 1.56
CA VAL A 313 4.51 14.50 2.22
C VAL A 313 4.29 15.98 1.95
N PHE A 314 4.31 16.79 3.01
CA PHE A 314 4.29 18.25 2.91
C PHE A 314 5.64 18.83 3.30
N VAL A 315 6.05 19.86 2.56
CA VAL A 315 7.33 20.55 2.79
C VAL A 315 7.15 22.06 2.90
N SER A 316 8.01 22.72 3.67
CA SER A 316 8.14 24.18 3.67
C SER A 316 8.96 24.68 2.49
N ASP A 317 9.04 26.00 2.31
CA ASP A 317 9.81 26.64 1.23
C ASP A 317 11.30 26.25 1.20
N ASN A 318 11.85 25.83 2.34
CA ASN A 318 13.23 25.34 2.48
C ASN A 318 13.35 23.80 2.40
N LEU A 319 12.30 23.12 1.93
CA LEU A 319 12.22 21.66 1.78
C LEU A 319 12.33 20.86 3.10
N SER A 320 12.05 21.49 4.25
CA SER A 320 11.88 20.74 5.50
C SER A 320 10.51 20.09 5.51
N ILE A 321 10.42 18.85 5.98
CA ILE A 321 9.14 18.13 6.05
C ILE A 321 8.30 18.74 7.17
N THR A 322 7.12 19.26 6.82
CA THR A 322 6.18 19.90 7.75
C THR A 322 5.04 18.97 8.16
N GLY A 323 4.77 17.92 7.39
CA GLY A 323 3.77 16.91 7.76
C GLY A 323 3.79 15.67 6.87
N LEU A 324 3.53 14.53 7.50
CA LEU A 324 3.23 13.25 6.87
C LEU A 324 1.75 12.91 7.13
N ILE A 325 1.01 12.65 6.06
CA ILE A 325 -0.41 12.31 6.14
C ILE A 325 -0.65 10.87 5.66
N ASP A 326 -1.85 10.38 5.91
CA ASP A 326 -2.31 9.06 5.44
C ASP A 326 -1.64 7.86 6.13
N TRP A 327 -1.80 7.81 7.45
CA TRP A 327 -1.37 6.70 8.32
C TRP A 327 -2.38 5.55 8.37
N GLN A 328 -3.34 5.53 7.45
CA GLN A 328 -4.34 4.48 7.38
C GLN A 328 -3.68 3.13 7.06
N HIS A 329 -4.19 2.04 7.65
CA HIS A 329 -3.62 0.69 7.49
C HIS A 329 -2.18 0.51 7.99
N CYS A 330 -1.66 1.45 8.78
CA CYS A 330 -0.34 1.32 9.39
C CYS A 330 -0.31 0.16 10.41
N ALA A 331 0.73 -0.66 10.32
CA ALA A 331 1.01 -1.73 11.26
C ALA A 331 2.51 -1.82 11.52
N SER A 332 2.89 -2.19 12.74
CA SER A 332 4.25 -2.62 13.04
C SER A 332 4.45 -4.07 12.62
N LEU A 333 5.62 -4.34 12.04
CA LEU A 333 6.05 -5.69 11.66
C LEU A 333 7.54 -5.83 12.02
N PRO A 334 8.10 -7.05 12.07
CA PRO A 334 9.53 -7.24 12.22
C PRO A 334 10.32 -6.36 11.25
N LEU A 335 11.44 -5.78 11.70
CA LEU A 335 12.29 -4.92 10.86
C LEU A 335 12.67 -5.58 9.53
N SER A 336 12.90 -6.88 9.51
CA SER A 336 13.21 -7.65 8.30
C SER A 336 12.08 -7.73 7.28
N LEU A 337 10.86 -7.37 7.67
CA LEU A 337 9.69 -7.24 6.80
C LEU A 337 9.40 -5.77 6.47
N GLN A 338 9.67 -4.84 7.39
CA GLN A 338 9.50 -3.40 7.16
C GLN A 338 10.59 -2.76 6.33
N CYS A 339 11.80 -3.31 6.34
CA CYS A 339 12.90 -2.77 5.57
C CYS A 339 12.53 -2.76 4.07
N GLY A 340 12.79 -1.66 3.38
CA GLY A 340 12.55 -1.57 1.95
C GLY A 340 12.84 -0.17 1.46
N ILE A 341 12.77 0.04 0.15
CA ILE A 341 12.86 1.36 -0.46
C ILE A 341 11.44 1.77 -0.89
N PRO A 342 10.95 2.98 -0.57
CA PRO A 342 9.63 3.43 -0.99
C PRO A 342 9.46 3.35 -2.51
N ASN A 343 8.26 3.03 -2.99
CA ASN A 343 8.00 2.81 -4.42
C ASN A 343 8.38 4.01 -5.31
N SER A 344 8.26 5.23 -4.79
CA SER A 344 8.62 6.47 -5.48
C SER A 344 10.14 6.72 -5.58
N LEU A 345 10.95 5.94 -4.84
CA LEU A 345 12.41 6.06 -4.73
C LEU A 345 13.15 4.81 -5.21
N GLN A 346 12.47 3.66 -5.28
CA GLN A 346 13.06 2.40 -5.71
C GLN A 346 13.22 2.32 -7.24
N ASN A 347 14.12 1.44 -7.68
CA ASN A 347 14.39 1.15 -9.10
C ASN A 347 14.96 -0.28 -9.22
N TYR A 348 14.27 -1.25 -8.62
CA TYR A 348 14.68 -2.66 -8.62
C TYR A 348 14.67 -3.24 -10.04
N GLY A 349 15.55 -4.21 -10.31
CA GLY A 349 15.73 -4.78 -11.65
C GLY A 349 16.63 -3.97 -12.57
N ASP A 350 17.09 -2.79 -12.13
CA ASP A 350 18.10 -2.00 -12.84
C ASP A 350 19.49 -2.24 -12.27
N SER A 351 20.37 -2.84 -13.08
CA SER A 351 21.72 -3.26 -12.65
C SER A 351 22.58 -2.12 -12.11
N ILE A 352 22.43 -0.90 -12.64
CA ILE A 352 23.15 0.30 -12.17
C ILE A 352 22.68 0.73 -10.78
N SER A 353 21.37 0.68 -10.55
CA SER A 353 20.77 1.00 -9.24
C SER A 353 21.19 -0.04 -8.21
N GLU A 354 21.14 -1.33 -8.56
CA GLU A 354 21.51 -2.43 -7.67
C GLU A 354 23.00 -2.46 -7.33
N SER A 355 23.88 -2.06 -8.27
CA SER A 355 25.31 -1.93 -8.01
C SER A 355 25.68 -0.68 -7.21
N LEU A 356 24.72 0.21 -6.94
CA LEU A 356 24.93 1.52 -6.32
C LEU A 356 26.05 2.31 -7.00
N THR A 357 26.12 2.25 -8.32
CA THR A 357 27.05 3.07 -9.10
C THR A 357 26.45 4.47 -9.23
N PRO A 358 27.24 5.55 -9.07
CA PRO A 358 26.77 6.91 -9.35
C PRO A 358 26.17 6.99 -10.76
N PRO A 359 24.89 7.37 -10.88
CA PRO A 359 24.20 7.31 -12.17
C PRO A 359 24.55 8.51 -13.04
N GLU A 360 24.83 8.25 -14.31
CA GLU A 360 25.18 9.25 -15.32
C GLU A 360 24.33 9.06 -16.60
N LEU A 361 24.23 10.12 -17.40
CA LEU A 361 23.64 10.02 -18.74
C LEU A 361 24.56 9.23 -19.68
N PRO A 362 24.01 8.53 -20.67
CA PRO A 362 24.83 7.84 -21.66
C PRO A 362 25.67 8.83 -22.47
N HIS A 363 26.88 8.44 -22.86
CA HIS A 363 27.81 9.32 -23.59
C HIS A 363 27.27 9.85 -24.93
N ASN A 364 26.33 9.14 -25.55
CA ASN A 364 25.68 9.52 -26.80
C ASN A 364 24.34 10.25 -26.59
N PHE A 365 24.06 10.79 -25.40
CA PHE A 365 22.77 11.42 -25.08
C PHE A 365 22.39 12.54 -26.06
N ASP A 366 23.34 13.38 -26.45
CA ASP A 366 23.12 14.50 -27.38
C ASP A 366 22.80 14.04 -28.81
N GLU A 367 23.06 12.76 -29.13
CA GLU A 367 22.79 12.15 -30.44
C GLU A 367 21.41 11.46 -30.51
N LEU A 368 20.74 11.30 -29.37
CA LEU A 368 19.44 10.64 -29.25
C LEU A 368 18.29 11.52 -29.75
N SER A 369 17.18 10.89 -30.17
CA SER A 369 15.94 11.62 -30.45
C SER A 369 15.36 12.25 -29.19
N GLY A 370 14.51 13.28 -29.33
CA GLY A 370 13.90 13.94 -28.17
C GLY A 370 13.10 13.01 -27.25
N LYS A 371 12.49 11.95 -27.81
CA LYS A 371 11.79 10.92 -27.04
C LYS A 371 12.76 10.08 -26.22
N GLU A 372 13.83 9.59 -26.85
CA GLU A 372 14.87 8.80 -26.18
C GLU A 372 15.61 9.63 -25.13
N GLN A 373 15.90 10.91 -25.41
CA GLN A 373 16.46 11.83 -24.43
C GLN A 373 15.55 11.96 -23.20
N PHE A 374 14.24 12.13 -23.40
CA PHE A 374 13.28 12.18 -22.31
C PHE A 374 13.29 10.88 -21.48
N GLU A 375 13.27 9.72 -22.13
CA GLU A 375 13.35 8.41 -21.46
C GLU A 375 14.64 8.26 -20.63
N GLN A 376 15.78 8.66 -21.17
CA GLN A 376 17.06 8.63 -20.45
C GLN A 376 17.09 9.58 -19.25
N VAL A 377 16.47 10.77 -19.35
CA VAL A 377 16.36 11.71 -18.22
C VAL A 377 15.46 11.15 -17.12
N VAL A 378 14.33 10.54 -17.48
CA VAL A 378 13.42 9.90 -16.52
C VAL A 378 14.13 8.73 -15.83
N LEU A 379 14.85 7.90 -16.58
CA LEU A 379 15.63 6.79 -16.05
C LEU A 379 16.75 7.26 -15.11
N LEU A 380 17.52 8.28 -15.51
CA LEU A 380 18.52 8.92 -14.67
C LEU A 380 17.90 9.39 -13.35
N ARG A 381 16.74 10.04 -13.42
CA ARG A 381 16.03 10.53 -12.23
C ARG A 381 15.65 9.39 -11.28
N ARG A 382 15.17 8.25 -11.78
CA ARG A 382 14.85 7.06 -10.97
C ARG A 382 16.11 6.48 -10.31
N ARG A 383 17.19 6.29 -11.08
CA ARG A 383 18.49 5.82 -10.56
C ARG A 383 19.07 6.74 -9.49
N GLN A 384 19.00 8.05 -9.72
CA GLN A 384 19.47 9.07 -8.76
C GLN A 384 18.70 9.00 -7.43
N LEU A 385 17.37 8.93 -7.48
CA LEU A 385 16.55 8.83 -6.26
C LEU A 385 16.85 7.55 -5.48
N HIS A 386 17.00 6.42 -6.17
CA HIS A 386 17.41 5.16 -5.58
C HIS A 386 18.77 5.29 -4.89
N TYR A 387 19.77 5.77 -5.63
CA TYR A 387 21.12 5.94 -5.12
C TYR A 387 21.16 6.87 -3.91
N PHE A 388 20.51 8.04 -3.97
CA PHE A 388 20.46 8.99 -2.86
C PHE A 388 19.78 8.39 -1.63
N TYR A 389 18.71 7.62 -1.81
CA TYR A 389 17.99 7.01 -0.71
C TYR A 389 18.85 5.94 -0.02
N VAL A 390 19.45 5.03 -0.78
CA VAL A 390 20.29 3.96 -0.21
C VAL A 390 21.52 4.56 0.48
N ALA A 391 22.18 5.54 -0.15
CA ALA A 391 23.35 6.21 0.44
C ALA A 391 23.00 6.98 1.72
N ALA A 392 21.86 7.71 1.74
CA ALA A 392 21.39 8.39 2.93
C ALA A 392 21.01 7.39 4.04
N THR A 393 20.35 6.29 3.69
CA THR A 393 19.95 5.23 4.62
C THR A 393 21.16 4.59 5.27
N ALA A 394 22.18 4.24 4.50
CA ALA A 394 23.45 3.72 5.03
C ALA A 394 24.09 4.66 6.07
N LYS A 395 23.98 5.96 5.87
CA LYS A 395 24.59 6.97 6.73
C LYS A 395 23.75 7.32 7.97
N LEU A 396 22.43 7.43 7.81
CA LEU A 396 21.53 8.05 8.81
C LEU A 396 20.61 7.03 9.51
N ASN A 397 20.45 5.85 8.93
CA ASN A 397 19.66 4.75 9.47
C ASN A 397 20.38 3.41 9.24
N PRO A 398 21.55 3.19 9.87
CA PRO A 398 22.37 2.00 9.64
C PRO A 398 21.61 0.72 9.95
N MET A 399 20.74 0.71 10.97
CA MET A 399 19.88 -0.43 11.29
C MET A 399 18.97 -0.83 10.13
N HIS A 400 18.37 0.14 9.44
CA HIS A 400 17.56 -0.12 8.25
C HIS A 400 18.44 -0.57 7.08
N TYR A 401 19.60 0.04 6.88
CA TYR A 401 20.54 -0.38 5.83
C TYR A 401 21.03 -1.82 6.03
N ASP A 402 21.36 -2.20 7.26
CA ASP A 402 21.77 -3.55 7.61
C ASP A 402 20.63 -4.54 7.31
N ALA A 403 19.38 -4.20 7.66
CA ALA A 403 18.22 -5.02 7.33
C ALA A 403 17.90 -5.08 5.81
N LEU A 404 18.20 -4.02 5.05
CA LEU A 404 18.06 -3.97 3.59
C LEU A 404 19.09 -4.86 2.89
N THR A 405 20.33 -4.82 3.36
CA THR A 405 21.47 -5.55 2.78
C THR A 405 21.63 -6.94 3.38
N HIS A 406 20.90 -7.27 4.44
CA HIS A 406 20.89 -8.61 5.00
C HIS A 406 20.43 -9.65 3.99
N ASP A 407 21.06 -10.81 4.05
CA ASP A 407 20.80 -11.93 3.14
C ASP A 407 19.30 -12.24 3.05
N PHE A 408 18.85 -12.41 1.80
CA PHE A 408 17.47 -12.74 1.45
C PHE A 408 16.42 -11.68 1.82
N SER A 409 16.81 -10.44 2.14
CA SER A 409 15.89 -9.36 2.53
C SER A 409 14.74 -9.18 1.53
N THR A 410 15.04 -9.04 0.23
CA THR A 410 14.01 -8.87 -0.81
C THR A 410 13.12 -10.11 -0.97
N LEU A 411 13.72 -11.31 -1.03
CA LEU A 411 12.96 -12.55 -1.19
C LEU A 411 12.04 -12.81 0.01
N ARG A 412 12.52 -12.57 1.24
CA ARG A 412 11.74 -12.71 2.47
C ARG A 412 10.48 -11.84 2.47
N ARG A 413 10.60 -10.59 2.01
CA ARG A 413 9.47 -9.66 1.91
C ARG A 413 8.47 -10.08 0.84
N ARG A 414 8.94 -10.41 -0.36
CA ARG A 414 8.07 -10.93 -1.44
C ARG A 414 7.30 -12.18 -1.01
N LEU A 415 7.98 -13.14 -0.37
CA LEU A 415 7.34 -14.35 0.16
C LEU A 415 6.24 -14.01 1.18
N PHE A 416 6.50 -13.08 2.10
CA PHE A 416 5.52 -12.64 3.08
C PHE A 416 4.32 -11.93 2.45
N ASP A 417 4.57 -11.01 1.51
CA ASP A 417 3.54 -10.24 0.84
C ASP A 417 2.68 -11.15 -0.05
N HIS A 418 3.30 -11.96 -0.91
CA HIS A 418 2.61 -12.85 -1.84
C HIS A 418 1.89 -14.01 -1.15
N ALA A 419 2.36 -14.48 0.01
CA ALA A 419 1.63 -15.46 0.82
C ALA A 419 0.41 -14.85 1.54
N SER A 420 0.34 -13.52 1.63
CA SER A 420 -0.79 -12.78 2.19
C SER A 420 -1.72 -12.21 1.12
N SER A 421 -1.34 -12.23 -0.16
CA SER A 421 -2.13 -11.69 -1.28
C SER A 421 -3.43 -12.47 -1.49
N PRO A 422 -4.52 -11.79 -1.93
CA PRO A 422 -5.77 -12.46 -2.29
C PRO A 422 -5.62 -13.48 -3.42
N TRP A 423 -6.37 -14.58 -3.36
CA TRP A 423 -6.55 -15.48 -4.51
C TRP A 423 -7.27 -14.77 -5.67
N GLU A 424 -6.52 -14.53 -6.74
CA GLU A 424 -6.97 -13.79 -7.93
C GLU A 424 -6.90 -14.61 -9.22
N GLY A 425 -6.96 -15.94 -9.10
CA GLY A 425 -6.89 -16.85 -10.25
C GLY A 425 -5.47 -17.08 -10.77
N ASP A 426 -4.46 -16.88 -9.94
CA ASP A 426 -3.04 -16.98 -10.29
C ASP A 426 -2.20 -17.44 -9.08
N ASN A 427 -1.23 -18.33 -9.30
CA ASN A 427 -0.33 -18.88 -8.27
C ASN A 427 1.16 -18.69 -8.63
N VAL A 428 1.47 -18.20 -9.83
CA VAL A 428 2.83 -18.24 -10.39
C VAL A 428 3.78 -17.42 -9.55
N THR A 429 3.39 -16.23 -9.11
CA THR A 429 4.26 -15.31 -8.36
C THR A 429 4.75 -15.92 -7.03
N LEU A 430 3.82 -16.45 -6.20
CA LEU A 430 4.20 -17.12 -4.94
C LEU A 430 5.02 -18.39 -5.21
N LYS A 431 4.65 -19.18 -6.22
CA LYS A 431 5.37 -20.42 -6.56
C LYS A 431 6.79 -20.11 -7.05
N ALA A 432 7.00 -19.05 -7.83
CA ALA A 432 8.31 -18.61 -8.28
C ALA A 432 9.21 -18.20 -7.11
N ASP A 433 8.68 -17.45 -6.13
CA ASP A 433 9.44 -17.09 -4.93
C ASP A 433 9.82 -18.33 -4.08
N LEU A 434 8.93 -19.31 -3.97
CA LEU A 434 9.21 -20.56 -3.25
C LEU A 434 10.26 -21.42 -3.97
N ILE A 435 10.27 -21.43 -5.29
CA ILE A 435 11.31 -22.07 -6.10
C ILE A 435 12.65 -21.35 -5.91
N GLU A 436 12.65 -20.01 -5.92
CA GLU A 436 13.87 -19.24 -5.65
C GLU A 436 14.40 -19.53 -4.24
N LEU A 437 13.51 -19.70 -3.26
CA LEU A 437 13.86 -20.10 -1.90
C LEU A 437 14.51 -21.49 -1.84
N GLU A 438 13.95 -22.48 -2.53
CA GLU A 438 14.52 -23.83 -2.63
C GLU A 438 15.92 -23.79 -3.29
N GLN A 439 16.06 -23.08 -4.41
CA GLN A 439 17.32 -22.97 -5.15
C GLN A 439 18.42 -22.28 -4.33
N LYS A 440 18.03 -21.30 -3.50
CA LYS A 440 18.97 -20.56 -2.65
C LYS A 440 19.11 -21.14 -1.24
N TRP A 441 18.51 -22.30 -0.95
CA TRP A 441 18.40 -22.84 0.41
C TRP A 441 19.75 -23.02 1.12
N SER A 442 20.76 -23.52 0.42
CA SER A 442 22.11 -23.72 0.98
C SER A 442 22.73 -22.43 1.51
N ASN A 443 22.48 -21.30 0.85
CA ASN A 443 22.97 -19.99 1.26
C ASN A 443 22.19 -19.45 2.49
N ILE A 444 20.91 -19.82 2.62
CA ILE A 444 20.05 -19.46 3.77
C ILE A 444 20.49 -20.21 5.03
N THR A 445 20.79 -21.51 4.90
CA THR A 445 21.21 -22.29 6.07
C THR A 445 22.66 -22.00 6.46
N ALA A 446 23.55 -21.75 5.49
CA ALA A 446 24.95 -21.42 5.75
C ALA A 446 25.15 -20.08 6.49
N SER A 447 24.32 -19.06 6.19
CA SER A 447 24.32 -17.79 6.92
C SER A 447 23.80 -17.91 8.37
N SER A 448 23.16 -19.04 8.71
CA SER A 448 22.53 -19.28 10.01
C SER A 448 23.34 -20.18 10.95
N SER A 449 24.40 -20.84 10.46
CA SER A 449 25.24 -21.78 11.23
C SER A 449 26.59 -21.14 11.60
N SER A 450 26.69 -20.55 12.78
CA SER A 450 27.97 -20.06 13.36
C SER A 450 28.70 -21.11 14.20
N THR A 451 28.16 -22.33 14.33
CA THR A 451 28.79 -23.46 15.03
C THR A 451 29.04 -24.62 14.06
N SER A 452 30.30 -25.06 14.00
CA SER A 452 30.88 -25.91 12.96
C SER A 452 30.48 -27.39 12.95
N ASP A 453 29.35 -27.79 13.57
CA ASP A 453 29.00 -29.22 13.71
C ASP A 453 27.53 -29.58 13.44
N ASP A 454 26.65 -28.63 13.07
CA ASP A 454 25.26 -28.96 12.72
C ASP A 454 25.07 -28.91 11.20
N ALA A 455 24.79 -30.07 10.60
CA ALA A 455 24.49 -30.16 9.17
C ALA A 455 23.30 -29.25 8.86
N SER A 456 23.42 -28.42 7.81
CA SER A 456 22.33 -27.57 7.35
C SER A 456 21.06 -28.41 7.16
N PRO A 457 19.92 -28.04 7.77
CA PRO A 457 18.70 -28.82 7.63
C PRO A 457 18.31 -28.88 6.15
N PRO A 458 17.80 -30.02 5.66
CA PRO A 458 17.31 -30.11 4.28
C PRO A 458 16.18 -29.10 4.06
N CYS A 459 16.02 -28.64 2.82
CA CYS A 459 14.92 -27.75 2.47
C CYS A 459 13.59 -28.44 2.80
N PRO A 460 12.67 -27.79 3.56
CA PRO A 460 11.41 -28.40 3.94
C PRO A 460 10.43 -28.50 2.77
N ILE A 461 10.76 -27.88 1.64
CA ILE A 461 9.96 -27.86 0.43
C ILE A 461 10.78 -28.39 -0.74
N SER A 462 10.09 -28.94 -1.73
CA SER A 462 10.72 -29.32 -2.99
C SER A 462 9.78 -29.14 -4.17
N PHE A 463 10.39 -28.97 -5.34
CA PHE A 463 9.72 -28.91 -6.63
C PHE A 463 10.41 -29.83 -7.64
N SER A 464 9.62 -30.47 -8.50
CA SER A 464 10.19 -31.23 -9.62
C SER A 464 10.81 -30.31 -10.67
N GLU A 465 11.78 -30.80 -11.44
CA GLU A 465 12.40 -30.00 -12.50
C GLU A 465 11.38 -29.46 -13.52
N ASP A 466 10.35 -30.25 -13.82
CA ASP A 466 9.29 -29.86 -14.74
C ASP A 466 8.40 -28.75 -14.16
N GLU A 467 8.14 -28.78 -12.85
CA GLU A 467 7.45 -27.68 -12.16
C GLU A 467 8.26 -26.39 -12.17
N VAL A 468 9.57 -26.50 -11.92
CA VAL A 468 10.49 -25.36 -11.93
C VAL A 468 10.51 -24.70 -13.31
N LYS A 469 10.77 -25.50 -14.37
CA LYS A 469 10.81 -24.99 -15.74
C LYS A 469 9.50 -24.32 -16.15
N ARG A 470 8.37 -24.97 -15.84
CA ARG A 470 7.04 -24.44 -16.17
C ARG A 470 6.74 -23.15 -15.42
N CYS A 471 7.01 -23.11 -14.12
CA CYS A 471 6.75 -21.91 -13.30
C CYS A 471 7.60 -20.73 -13.75
N LEU A 472 8.89 -20.93 -14.01
CA LEU A 472 9.78 -19.85 -14.44
C LEU A 472 9.43 -19.32 -15.83
N HIS A 473 9.02 -20.21 -16.76
CA HIS A 473 8.52 -19.80 -18.07
C HIS A 473 7.24 -18.96 -17.95
N MET A 474 6.27 -19.41 -17.14
CA MET A 474 5.04 -18.64 -16.90
C MET A 474 5.33 -17.31 -16.20
N ASN A 475 6.26 -17.28 -15.24
CA ASN A 475 6.63 -16.05 -14.54
C ASN A 475 7.23 -15.00 -15.49
N ALA A 476 8.11 -15.44 -16.41
CA ALA A 476 8.65 -14.55 -17.45
C ALA A 476 7.55 -13.99 -18.36
N ALA A 477 6.60 -14.83 -18.78
CA ALA A 477 5.47 -14.40 -19.61
C ALA A 477 4.50 -13.46 -18.86
N GLN A 478 4.35 -13.61 -17.54
CA GLN A 478 3.58 -12.67 -16.73
C GLN A 478 4.24 -11.30 -16.62
N ILE A 479 5.56 -11.26 -16.47
CA ILE A 479 6.32 -9.99 -16.45
C ILE A 479 6.10 -9.25 -17.79
N GLU A 480 6.20 -9.95 -18.91
CA GLU A 480 5.93 -9.37 -20.24
C GLU A 480 4.48 -8.86 -20.35
N ALA A 481 3.50 -9.65 -19.91
CA ALA A 481 2.09 -9.24 -19.92
C ALA A 481 1.83 -8.00 -19.04
N ASP A 482 2.49 -7.90 -17.89
CA ASP A 482 2.37 -6.75 -16.99
C ASP A 482 3.02 -5.49 -17.60
N GLU A 483 4.16 -5.63 -18.30
CA GLU A 483 4.80 -4.54 -19.05
C GLU A 483 3.90 -4.05 -20.19
N GLN A 484 3.26 -4.96 -20.93
CA GLN A 484 2.28 -4.62 -21.97
C GLN A 484 1.06 -3.90 -21.36
N LEU A 485 0.53 -4.36 -20.23
CA LEU A 485 -0.58 -3.69 -19.54
C LEU A 485 -0.19 -2.26 -19.15
N GLN A 486 1.03 -2.07 -18.65
CA GLN A 486 1.52 -0.75 -18.30
C GLN A 486 1.64 0.16 -19.53
N ALA A 487 2.15 -0.35 -20.66
CA ALA A 487 2.19 0.39 -21.91
C ALA A 487 0.78 0.78 -22.40
N CYS A 488 -0.21 -0.11 -22.27
CA CYS A 488 -1.61 0.21 -22.59
C CYS A 488 -2.15 1.32 -21.69
N ARG A 489 -1.89 1.26 -20.38
CA ARG A 489 -2.30 2.30 -19.42
C ARG A 489 -1.68 3.65 -19.73
N ASP A 490 -0.38 3.67 -20.04
CA ASP A 490 0.35 4.89 -20.41
C ASP A 490 -0.21 5.50 -21.71
N ALA A 491 -0.56 4.66 -22.69
CA ALA A 491 -1.13 5.11 -23.97
C ALA A 491 -2.49 5.81 -23.81
N ILE A 492 -3.33 5.34 -22.89
CA ILE A 492 -4.64 5.95 -22.62
C ILE A 492 -4.60 7.00 -21.49
N GLY A 493 -3.48 7.10 -20.76
CA GLY A 493 -3.25 8.10 -19.74
C GLY A 493 -3.91 7.79 -18.40
N ILE A 494 -3.95 6.53 -17.97
CA ILE A 494 -4.53 6.13 -16.68
C ILE A 494 -3.52 5.46 -15.76
N GLY A 495 -3.74 5.60 -14.46
CA GLY A 495 -2.98 4.87 -13.44
C GLY A 495 -3.47 3.42 -13.23
N PRO A 496 -2.80 2.65 -12.36
CA PRO A 496 -3.17 1.27 -12.04
C PRO A 496 -4.61 1.08 -11.53
N GLU A 497 -5.12 2.08 -10.80
CA GLU A 497 -6.48 2.11 -10.23
C GLU A 497 -7.56 2.58 -11.21
N GLY A 498 -7.18 2.98 -12.43
CA GLY A 498 -8.11 3.38 -13.47
C GLY A 498 -8.86 4.69 -13.24
N TRP A 499 -8.53 5.43 -12.18
CA TRP A 499 -9.12 6.73 -11.88
C TRP A 499 -8.74 7.79 -12.93
N VAL A 500 -9.70 8.62 -13.31
CA VAL A 500 -9.52 9.68 -14.30
C VAL A 500 -10.23 10.95 -13.82
N PRO A 501 -9.55 12.11 -13.81
CA PRO A 501 -10.21 13.39 -13.60
C PRO A 501 -11.39 13.57 -14.57
N LEU A 502 -12.54 14.06 -14.08
CA LEU A 502 -13.75 14.17 -14.92
C LEU A 502 -13.58 15.03 -16.17
N ASP A 503 -12.68 16.02 -16.14
CA ASP A 503 -12.34 16.86 -17.30
C ASP A 503 -11.56 16.11 -18.40
N GLN A 504 -10.92 14.98 -18.06
CA GLN A 504 -10.19 14.12 -18.99
C GLN A 504 -10.93 12.82 -19.32
N TYR A 505 -12.03 12.53 -18.62
CA TYR A 505 -12.73 11.25 -18.70
C TYR A 505 -13.15 10.88 -20.13
N ASP A 506 -13.82 11.79 -20.85
CA ASP A 506 -14.27 11.54 -22.21
C ASP A 506 -13.10 11.31 -23.18
N GLU A 507 -11.99 12.03 -23.01
CA GLU A 507 -10.79 11.87 -23.83
C GLU A 507 -10.12 10.52 -23.58
N VAL A 508 -10.02 10.11 -22.32
CA VAL A 508 -9.50 8.78 -21.96
C VAL A 508 -10.40 7.68 -22.55
N LYS A 509 -11.72 7.81 -22.43
CA LYS A 509 -12.67 6.85 -23.01
C LYS A 509 -12.58 6.75 -24.53
N GLN A 510 -12.30 7.85 -25.22
CA GLN A 510 -12.02 7.84 -26.65
C GLN A 510 -10.72 7.12 -26.98
N ARG A 511 -9.63 7.38 -26.23
CA ARG A 511 -8.35 6.68 -26.40
C ARG A 511 -8.46 5.19 -26.12
N GLU A 512 -9.19 4.80 -25.08
CA GLU A 512 -9.51 3.41 -24.74
C GLU A 512 -10.28 2.71 -25.87
N SER A 513 -11.32 3.36 -26.39
CA SER A 513 -12.14 2.84 -27.50
C SER A 513 -11.31 2.68 -28.78
N LYS A 514 -10.43 3.63 -29.07
CA LYS A 514 -9.50 3.54 -30.19
C LYS A 514 -8.52 2.39 -30.02
N LEU A 515 -7.90 2.26 -28.83
CA LEU A 515 -6.99 1.16 -28.53
C LEU A 515 -7.68 -0.21 -28.70
N LYS A 516 -8.95 -0.33 -28.29
CA LYS A 516 -9.76 -1.54 -28.51
C LYS A 516 -9.99 -1.83 -29.99
N ALA A 517 -10.31 -0.80 -30.78
CA ALA A 517 -10.52 -0.94 -32.22
C ALA A 517 -9.22 -1.35 -32.95
N ASP A 518 -8.11 -0.67 -32.65
CA ASP A 518 -6.80 -0.94 -33.25
C ASP A 518 -6.34 -2.38 -32.92
N ALA A 519 -6.57 -2.86 -31.69
CA ALA A 519 -6.28 -4.23 -31.28
C ALA A 519 -7.14 -5.28 -32.02
N LEU A 520 -8.44 -5.01 -32.20
CA LEU A 520 -9.34 -5.93 -32.92
C LEU A 520 -9.06 -5.99 -34.43
N GLU A 521 -8.59 -4.89 -35.02
CA GLU A 521 -8.13 -4.83 -36.41
C GLU A 521 -6.81 -5.59 -36.59
N ALA A 522 -5.89 -5.46 -35.64
CA ALA A 522 -4.60 -6.14 -35.65
C ALA A 522 -4.68 -7.65 -35.42
N ALA A 523 -5.80 -8.17 -34.89
CA ALA A 523 -5.98 -9.59 -34.60
C ALA A 523 -5.77 -10.48 -35.85
N GLU A 524 -4.86 -11.45 -35.74
CA GLU A 524 -4.41 -12.32 -36.83
C GLU A 524 -5.40 -13.46 -37.13
N SER A 525 -6.31 -13.76 -36.19
CA SER A 525 -7.29 -14.83 -36.33
C SER A 525 -8.67 -14.45 -35.75
N ASP A 526 -9.72 -15.14 -36.22
CA ASP A 526 -11.07 -14.99 -35.66
C ASP A 526 -11.15 -15.42 -34.19
N HIS A 527 -10.33 -16.38 -33.79
CA HIS A 527 -10.24 -16.81 -32.39
C HIS A 527 -9.63 -15.72 -31.51
N GLU A 528 -8.51 -15.14 -31.92
CA GLU A 528 -7.87 -14.02 -31.21
C GLU A 528 -8.80 -12.81 -31.12
N ARG A 529 -9.46 -12.45 -32.23
CA ARG A 529 -10.45 -11.37 -32.27
C ARG A 529 -11.59 -11.61 -31.28
N LEU A 530 -12.07 -12.85 -31.17
CA LEU A 530 -13.10 -13.21 -30.19
C LEU A 530 -12.58 -13.08 -28.75
N MET A 531 -11.37 -13.56 -28.46
CA MET A 531 -10.79 -13.48 -27.11
C MET A 531 -10.52 -12.03 -26.68
N LEU A 532 -9.99 -11.18 -27.58
CA LEU A 532 -9.82 -9.74 -27.32
C LEU A 532 -11.14 -9.04 -27.04
N TYR A 533 -12.21 -9.43 -27.74
CA TYR A 533 -13.55 -8.89 -27.51
C TYR A 533 -14.13 -9.32 -26.15
N GLU A 534 -14.03 -10.60 -25.79
CA GLU A 534 -14.58 -11.15 -24.53
C GLU A 534 -13.75 -10.79 -23.29
N HIS A 535 -12.45 -10.55 -23.45
CA HIS A 535 -11.51 -10.35 -22.34
C HIS A 535 -10.76 -9.02 -22.40
N TRP A 536 -11.34 -8.01 -23.06
CA TRP A 536 -10.71 -6.69 -23.19
C TRP A 536 -10.27 -6.13 -21.83
N ILE A 537 -9.06 -5.61 -21.77
CA ILE A 537 -8.35 -5.29 -20.53
C ILE A 537 -9.01 -4.19 -19.68
N PHE A 538 -9.82 -3.32 -20.28
CA PHE A 538 -10.49 -2.19 -19.63
C PHE A 538 -12.01 -2.33 -19.55
N ASP A 539 -12.57 -3.47 -19.93
CA ASP A 539 -14.01 -3.68 -19.75
C ASP A 539 -14.37 -3.86 -18.26
N ASP A 540 -15.59 -3.46 -17.92
CA ASP A 540 -16.20 -3.73 -16.61
C ASP A 540 -16.19 -5.24 -16.30
N PHE A 541 -16.10 -5.59 -15.02
CA PHE A 541 -16.16 -6.97 -14.53
C PHE A 541 -16.74 -7.04 -13.12
N ASP A 542 -17.22 -8.23 -12.77
CA ASP A 542 -17.72 -8.51 -11.43
C ASP A 542 -16.56 -8.69 -10.42
N GLU A 543 -16.35 -7.67 -9.58
CA GLU A 543 -15.35 -7.70 -8.49
C GLU A 543 -15.77 -8.57 -7.30
N ASP A 544 -17.06 -8.90 -7.15
CA ASP A 544 -17.53 -9.82 -6.09
C ASP A 544 -16.99 -11.24 -6.30
N GLU A 545 -16.54 -11.53 -7.53
CA GLU A 545 -15.90 -12.78 -7.87
C GLU A 545 -14.55 -13.00 -7.17
N TYR A 546 -13.85 -11.89 -6.88
CA TYR A 546 -12.45 -11.84 -6.43
C TYR A 546 -12.33 -11.40 -4.96
N SER A 547 -13.40 -10.84 -4.38
CA SER A 547 -13.41 -10.26 -3.03
C SER A 547 -13.94 -11.20 -1.95
#